data_AF-A0A954G5T4-F1
#
_entry.id   AF-A0A954G5T4-F1
#
_cell.length_a   1.000
_cell.length_b   1.000
_cell.length_c   1.000
_cell.angle_alpha   90.00
_cell.angle_beta   90.00
_cell.angle_gamma   90.00
#
_symmetry.space_group_name_H-M   'P 1'
#
loop_
_entity.id
_entity.type
_entity.pdbx_description
1 polymer ?
#
loop_
_entity_poly.entity_id
_entity_poly.type
_entity_poly.pdbx_seq_one_letter_code
_entity_poly.pdbx_strand_id
1 'polypeptide(L)' 'MNTLILVDLQYDFMPGGSLAVPEGGQVVPVANELMSEFDLVVATQDWHPADHLSFASQHPHREIGELIDLAGLDQILWPD' A
#
# COMPACT_ATOMS: atom_id res chain seq x y z
N MET A 1 -20.20 18.63 4.58
CA MET A 1 -18.75 18.60 4.46
C MET A 1 -18.39 17.25 3.89
N ASN A 2 -17.82 17.23 2.69
CA ASN A 2 -17.39 16.01 2.02
C ASN A 2 -15.86 15.89 2.15
N THR A 3 -15.37 14.67 2.37
CA THR A 3 -13.95 14.39 2.55
C THR A 3 -13.46 13.37 1.52
N LEU A 4 -12.32 13.65 0.90
CA LEU A 4 -11.59 12.73 0.04
C LEU A 4 -10.44 12.11 0.83
N ILE A 5 -10.36 10.77 0.83
CA ILE A 5 -9.23 10.04 1.42
C ILE A 5 -8.43 9.41 0.28
N LEU A 6 -7.19 9.86 0.10
CA LEU A 6 -6.24 9.31 -0.84
C LEU A 6 -5.47 8.19 -0.14
N VAL A 7 -5.83 6.95 -0.44
CA VAL A 7 -5.23 5.79 0.22
C VAL A 7 -4.00 5.35 -0.55
N ASP A 8 -2.84 5.45 0.11
CA ASP A 8 -1.58 4.81 -0.27
C ASP A 8 -1.16 5.05 -1.74
N LEU A 9 -1.28 6.30 -2.19
CA LEU A 9 -0.75 6.75 -3.48
C LEU A 9 0.77 6.90 -3.42
N GLN A 10 1.48 5.80 -3.16
CA GLN A 10 2.93 5.73 -2.94
C GLN A 10 3.63 5.03 -4.10
N TYR A 11 4.91 5.37 -4.30
CA TYR A 11 5.72 4.83 -5.39
C TYR A 11 5.80 3.29 -5.40
N ASP A 12 5.82 2.64 -4.23
CA ASP A 12 5.91 1.18 -4.14
C ASP A 12 4.72 0.47 -4.79
N PHE A 13 3.56 1.12 -4.83
CA PHE A 13 2.35 0.60 -5.47
C PHE A 13 2.19 1.02 -6.94
N MET A 14 3.13 1.80 -7.48
CA MET A 14 3.13 2.24 -8.89
C MET A 14 3.98 1.31 -9.77
N PRO A 15 3.79 1.34 -11.11
CA PRO A 15 4.67 0.60 -12.02
C PRO A 15 6.15 0.90 -11.78
N GLY A 16 6.93 -0.13 -11.43
CA GLY A 16 8.35 -0.03 -11.07
C GLY A 16 8.65 0.01 -9.56
N GLY A 17 7.63 0.09 -8.70
CA GLY A 17 7.75 -0.05 -7.25
C GLY A 17 7.89 -1.50 -6.78
N SER A 18 8.17 -1.70 -5.48
CA SER A 18 8.38 -3.04 -4.91
C SER A 18 7.12 -3.91 -4.90
N LEU A 19 5.94 -3.31 -4.70
CA LEU A 19 4.62 -3.96 -4.72
C LEU A 19 3.71 -3.33 -5.78
N ALA A 20 4.24 -3.21 -7.00
CA ALA A 20 3.60 -2.49 -8.09
C ALA A 20 2.21 -3.04 -8.44
N VAL A 21 1.20 -2.16 -8.41
CA VAL A 21 -0.13 -2.44 -8.94
C VAL A 21 -0.13 -2.12 -10.43
N PRO A 22 -0.60 -3.03 -11.30
CA PRO A 22 -0.75 -2.74 -12.73
C PRO A 22 -1.56 -1.48 -12.94
N GLU A 23 -1.02 -0.55 -13.74
CA GLU A 23 -1.65 0.74 -14.05
C GLU A 23 -1.91 1.65 -12.84
N GLY A 24 -1.34 1.36 -11.66
CA GLY A 24 -1.61 2.10 -10.42
C GLY A 24 -1.41 3.61 -10.54
N GLY A 25 -0.43 4.05 -11.34
CA GLY A 25 -0.16 5.47 -11.57
C GLY A 25 -1.27 6.24 -12.29
N GLN A 26 -2.20 5.56 -12.97
CA GLN A 26 -3.29 6.21 -13.70
C GLN A 26 -4.31 6.88 -12.77
N VAL A 27 -4.36 6.50 -11.49
CA VAL A 27 -5.25 7.13 -10.51
C VAL A 27 -4.76 8.52 -10.07
N VAL A 28 -3.46 8.82 -10.20
CA VAL A 28 -2.86 10.07 -9.69
C VAL A 28 -3.46 11.32 -10.36
N PRO A 29 -3.60 11.40 -11.70
CA PRO A 29 -4.29 12.52 -12.33
C PRO A 29 -5.75 12.67 -11.86
N VAL A 30 -6.48 11.56 -11.70
CA VAL A 30 -7.87 11.56 -11.21
C VAL A 30 -7.94 12.09 -9.78
N ALA A 31 -7.03 11.66 -8.91
CA ALA A 31 -6.93 12.16 -7.53
C ALA A 31 -6.67 13.68 -7.52
N ASN A 32 -5.73 14.17 -8.33
CA ASN A 32 -5.41 15.59 -8.43
C ASN A 32 -6.60 16.44 -8.87
N GLU A 33 -7.40 15.96 -9.83
CA GLU A 33 -8.62 16.64 -10.29
C GLU A 33 -9.69 16.67 -9.19
N LEU A 34 -9.89 15.55 -8.49
CA LEU A 34 -10.93 15.44 -7.46
C LEU A 34 -10.60 16.26 -6.20
N MET A 35 -9.34 16.50 -5.87
CA MET A 35 -8.96 17.22 -4.66
C MET A 35 -9.62 18.61 -4.53
N SER A 36 -9.90 19.30 -5.63
CA SER A 36 -10.57 20.62 -5.60
C SER A 36 -12.08 20.56 -5.34
N GLU A 37 -12.70 19.39 -5.46
CA GLU A 37 -14.15 19.18 -5.32
C GLU A 37 -14.57 18.84 -3.87
N PHE A 38 -13.61 18.70 -2.95
CA PHE A 38 -13.85 18.27 -1.57
C PHE A 38 -13.39 19.32 -0.56
N ASP A 39 -14.14 19.42 0.55
CA ASP A 39 -13.85 20.38 1.62
C ASP A 39 -12.59 20.01 2.43
N LEU A 40 -12.27 18.72 2.49
CA LEU A 40 -11.10 18.18 3.17
C LEU A 40 -10.50 17.03 2.35
N VAL A 41 -9.18 17.08 2.19
CA VAL A 41 -8.40 16.00 1.60
C VAL A 41 -7.48 15.44 2.67
N VAL A 42 -7.53 14.13 2.87
CA VAL A 42 -6.62 13.38 3.75
C VAL A 42 -5.87 12.38 2.89
N ALA A 43 -4.58 12.21 3.10
CA ALA A 43 -3.82 11.13 2.50
C ALA A 43 -3.36 10.16 3.59
N THR A 44 -3.39 8.86 3.29
CA THR A 44 -2.73 7.85 4.11
C THR A 44 -1.40 7.46 3.51
N GLN A 45 -0.57 6.87 4.34
CA GLN A 45 0.70 6.33 3.93
C GLN A 45 0.89 5.01 4.64
N ASP A 46 1.07 3.94 3.87
CA ASP A 46 1.59 2.69 4.39
C ASP A 46 3.04 2.92 4.82
N TRP A 47 3.30 2.70 6.11
CA TRP A 47 4.53 3.15 6.77
C TRP A 47 5.06 2.09 7.73
N HIS A 48 5.77 1.14 7.16
CA HIS A 48 6.33 0.00 7.88
C HIS A 48 7.75 0.30 8.40
N PRO A 49 8.11 -0.19 9.60
CA PRO A 49 9.52 -0.36 9.94
C PRO A 49 10.16 -1.43 9.04
N ALA A 50 11.48 -1.39 8.89
CA ALA A 50 12.21 -2.33 8.02
C ALA A 50 12.09 -3.80 8.46
N ASP A 51 11.73 -4.06 9.72
CA ASP A 51 11.51 -5.38 10.31
C ASP A 51 10.00 -5.70 10.47
N HIS A 52 9.13 -5.06 9.71
CA HIS A 52 7.70 -5.30 9.80
C HIS A 52 7.34 -6.75 9.44
N LEU A 53 6.52 -7.38 10.27
CA LEU A 53 6.21 -8.82 10.15
C LEU A 53 5.32 -9.16 8.94
N SER A 54 4.82 -8.17 8.20
CA SER A 54 4.18 -8.44 6.91
C SER A 54 5.18 -8.76 5.81
N PHE A 55 6.48 -8.47 5.97
CA PHE A 55 7.45 -8.69 4.92
C PHE A 55 7.96 -10.13 4.89
N ALA A 56 8.05 -10.72 3.70
CA ALA A 56 8.60 -12.06 3.51
C ALA A 56 10.04 -12.19 4.02
N SER A 57 10.82 -11.10 3.96
CA SER A 57 12.20 -11.05 4.46
C SER A 57 12.33 -11.34 5.96
N GLN A 58 11.26 -11.13 6.74
CA GLN A 58 11.22 -11.41 8.18
C GLN A 58 10.91 -12.88 8.52
N HIS A 59 10.58 -13.70 7.52
CA HIS A 59 10.16 -15.09 7.71
C HIS A 59 11.07 -16.05 6.92
N PRO A 60 12.04 -16.70 7.58
CA PRO A 60 12.95 -17.63 6.91
C PRO A 60 12.20 -18.74 6.17
N HIS A 61 12.60 -18.99 4.92
CA HIS A 61 12.04 -20.04 4.05
C HIS A 61 10.57 -19.82 3.64
N ARG A 62 10.09 -18.58 3.68
CA ARG A 62 8.78 -18.17 3.16
C ARG A 62 8.95 -17.31 1.92
N GLU A 63 7.91 -17.27 1.09
CA GLU A 63 7.92 -16.58 -0.19
C GLU A 63 6.97 -15.37 -0.20
N ILE A 64 7.25 -14.39 -1.07
CA ILE A 64 6.34 -13.26 -1.32
C ILE A 64 5.00 -13.80 -1.86
N GLY A 65 3.90 -13.29 -1.31
CA GLY A 65 2.53 -13.67 -1.64
C GLY A 65 2.02 -14.90 -0.86
N GLU A 66 2.86 -15.52 -0.03
CA GLU A 66 2.44 -16.64 0.81
C GLU A 66 1.50 -16.18 1.93
N LEU A 67 0.44 -16.97 2.18
CA LEU A 67 -0.46 -16.77 3.32
C LEU A 67 0.05 -17.58 4.52
N ILE A 68 0.30 -16.90 5.64
CA ILE A 68 0.77 -17.50 6.90
C ILE A 68 -0.18 -17.19 8.06
N ASP A 69 -0.12 -18.00 9.11
CA ASP A 69 -0.64 -17.60 10.43
C ASP A 69 0.41 -16.74 11.13
N LEU A 70 0.05 -15.48 11.40
CA LEU A 70 0.84 -14.54 12.18
C LEU A 70 0.08 -14.18 13.45
N ALA A 71 0.49 -14.80 14.56
CA ALA A 71 -0.14 -14.61 15.87
C ALA A 71 -1.65 -14.90 15.89
N GLY A 72 -2.10 -15.92 15.16
CA GLY A 72 -3.51 -16.30 15.06
C GLY A 72 -4.32 -15.51 14.04
N LEU A 73 -3.66 -14.70 13.19
CA LEU A 73 -4.27 -13.96 12.09
C LEU A 73 -3.69 -14.39 10.75
N ASP A 74 -4.54 -14.45 9.74
CA ASP A 74 -4.14 -14.66 8.35
C ASP A 74 -3.35 -13.44 7.84
N GLN A 75 -2.10 -13.66 7.40
CA GLN A 75 -1.20 -12.61 6.89
C GLN A 75 -0.62 -13.04 5.53
N ILE A 76 -0.78 -12.19 4.52
CA ILE A 76 -0.04 -12.34 3.24
C ILE A 76 1.32 -11.69 3.39
N LEU A 77 2.37 -12.38 2.97
CA LEU A 77 3.73 -11.84 3.01
C LEU A 77 4.02 -10.95 1.80
N TRP A 78 4.48 -9.72 2.05
CA TRP A 78 4.78 -8.69 1.05
C TRP A 78 6.30 -8.57 0.82
N PRO A 79 6.73 -8.01 -0.33
CA PRO A 79 8.10 -7.55 -0.47
C PRO A 79 8.39 -6.37 0.48
N ASP A 80 9.68 -6.15 0.77
CA ASP A 80 10.18 -4.94 1.44
C ASP A 80 9.93 -3.66 0.63
#